data_AF-A0A9P5VZY9-F1
#
_entry.id   AF-A0A9P5VZY9-F1
#
_cell.length_a   1.000
_cell.length_b   1.000
_cell.length_c   1.000
_cell.angle_alpha   90.00
_cell.angle_beta   90.00
_cell.angle_gamma   90.00
#
_symmetry.space_group_name_H-M   'P 1'
#
loop_
_entity.id
_entity.type
_entity.pdbx_description
1 polymer ?
#
loop_
_entity_poly.entity_id
_entity_poly.type
_entity_poly.pdbx_seq_one_letter_code
_entity_poly.pdbx_strand_id
1 'polypeptide(L)'
;FYESIRVIADSAVQQLRHLSIHGRILDCAFKYLISQCPDTLETLELRVTPYIREDHLPVIEVDEAGQEPLPNLRRLILHLGYRNELCHKSIYSIWKRCKSVEALEMTCESSNFQPIATIIKTFFPNLNTISFGHDVHLQTVQDISLATVLLTSRPGWRSVNLTANADLGARSWVALSRHASTLEKFSVARWRDQNEAKPCSFLTAFPRLQSFVTISEGFIRTWDITSIDANEWIHLDPLSGSLTPWSCENSLTDLRIRISGIPRLDVVRDQRGKKKRQPITWGAYPGEERVIQHRVYERLSRFVNLEILWLGHNSYDYELLDCSDQYECLEMSLESGLDRLRGLKRLRVLNLSLMATRIGQKEAQWMAEQWPELREIHGLEDKGDAKKARQWFKSNCPRISTPSLVRLEWSYRPTVASFVA
;
A
#
# COMPACT_ATOMS: atom_id res chain seq x y z
N PHE A 1 30.64 19.06 -14.87
CA PHE A 1 29.73 18.13 -14.17
C PHE A 1 30.49 17.21 -13.22
N TYR A 2 31.41 16.35 -13.70
CA TYR A 2 32.24 15.50 -12.82
C TYR A 2 32.96 16.31 -11.72
N GLU A 3 33.65 17.40 -12.10
CA GLU A 3 34.30 18.29 -11.12
C GLU A 3 33.33 18.90 -10.11
N SER A 4 32.10 19.22 -10.52
CA SER A 4 31.06 19.73 -9.63
C SER A 4 30.65 18.67 -8.60
N ILE A 5 30.47 17.42 -9.03
CA ILE A 5 30.18 16.29 -8.13
C ILE A 5 31.35 16.06 -7.18
N ARG A 6 32.59 16.12 -7.67
CA ARG A 6 33.78 15.95 -6.84
C ARG A 6 33.86 17.01 -5.73
N VAL A 7 33.70 18.29 -6.08
CA VAL A 7 33.71 19.39 -5.10
C VAL A 7 32.59 19.23 -4.07
N ILE A 8 31.39 18.84 -4.49
CA ILE A 8 30.26 18.58 -3.58
C ILE A 8 30.60 17.40 -2.65
N ALA A 9 31.12 16.32 -3.21
CA ALA A 9 31.48 15.11 -2.47
C ALA A 9 32.55 15.41 -1.39
N ASP A 10 33.58 16.18 -1.74
CA ASP A 10 34.70 16.45 -0.84
C ASP A 10 34.33 17.44 0.29
N SER A 11 33.36 18.33 0.06
CA SER A 11 33.03 19.42 0.99
C SER A 11 31.79 19.17 1.86
N ALA A 12 30.79 18.44 1.37
CA ALA A 12 29.48 18.34 2.03
C ALA A 12 29.19 16.97 2.68
N VAL A 13 29.99 15.95 2.39
CA VAL A 13 29.58 14.56 2.61
C VAL A 13 29.90 14.02 4.02
N GLN A 14 30.76 14.67 4.81
CA GLN A 14 31.24 14.12 6.09
C GLN A 14 30.15 13.87 7.17
N GLN A 15 28.98 14.52 7.08
CA GLN A 15 27.88 14.34 8.04
C GLN A 15 26.56 13.94 7.36
N LEU A 16 26.64 13.48 6.11
CA LEU A 16 25.46 13.17 5.33
C LEU A 16 24.76 11.92 5.90
N ARG A 17 23.46 12.03 6.14
CA ARG A 17 22.59 10.90 6.53
C ARG A 17 21.69 10.42 5.42
N HIS A 18 21.38 11.29 4.47
CA HIS A 18 20.48 11.01 3.36
C HIS A 18 21.14 11.52 2.09
N LEU A 19 21.30 10.66 1.09
CA LEU A 19 21.80 11.03 -0.23
C LEU A 19 20.76 10.64 -1.27
N SER A 20 20.27 11.62 -2.04
CA SER A 20 19.40 11.35 -3.18
C SER A 20 20.05 11.84 -4.47
N ILE A 21 20.15 10.94 -5.46
CA ILE A 21 20.77 11.20 -6.75
C ILE A 21 19.70 11.07 -7.82
N HIS A 22 19.40 12.18 -8.50
CA HIS A 22 18.41 12.21 -9.58
C HIS A 22 19.06 12.54 -10.93
N GLY A 23 18.60 11.87 -11.99
CA GLY A 23 18.94 12.20 -13.37
C GLY A 23 19.98 11.28 -13.99
N ARG A 24 20.78 11.83 -14.91
CA ARG A 24 21.84 11.07 -15.60
C ARG A 24 23.17 11.35 -14.93
N ILE A 25 23.79 10.31 -14.37
CA ILE A 25 25.14 10.41 -13.82
C ILE A 25 26.12 9.62 -14.68
N LEU A 26 27.34 10.14 -14.81
CA LEU A 26 28.44 9.38 -15.36
C LEU A 26 28.89 8.32 -14.36
N ASP A 27 29.26 7.15 -14.88
CA ASP A 27 29.64 6.00 -14.08
C ASP A 27 30.77 6.28 -13.08
N CYS A 28 31.81 6.97 -13.55
CA CYS A 28 32.96 7.36 -12.74
C CYS A 28 32.56 8.38 -11.64
N ALA A 29 31.68 9.34 -11.95
CA ALA A 29 31.20 10.33 -10.98
C ALA A 29 30.40 9.64 -9.87
N PHE A 30 29.61 8.64 -10.23
CA PHE A 30 28.82 7.86 -9.30
C PHE A 30 29.67 7.02 -8.37
N LYS A 31 30.63 6.26 -8.92
CA LYS A 31 31.59 5.49 -8.13
C LYS A 31 32.34 6.38 -7.14
N TYR A 32 32.81 7.54 -7.61
CA TYR A 32 33.49 8.51 -6.76
C TYR A 32 32.59 9.00 -5.63
N LEU A 33 31.39 9.48 -5.96
CA LEU A 33 30.44 9.99 -4.97
C LEU A 33 30.12 8.95 -3.90
N ILE A 34 29.84 7.71 -4.32
CA ILE A 34 29.58 6.61 -3.38
C ILE A 34 30.82 6.29 -2.54
N SER A 35 32.03 6.31 -3.11
CA SER A 35 33.27 6.09 -2.35
C SER A 35 33.51 7.11 -1.24
N GLN A 36 33.00 8.34 -1.42
CA GLN A 36 33.14 9.41 -0.43
C GLN A 36 32.01 9.42 0.62
N CYS A 37 30.96 8.61 0.47
CA CYS A 37 29.86 8.57 1.43
C CYS A 37 30.36 8.21 2.83
N PRO A 38 29.91 8.94 3.88
CA PRO A 38 30.39 8.73 5.23
C PRO A 38 29.75 7.47 5.81
N ASP A 39 30.33 6.96 6.89
CA ASP A 39 29.69 5.92 7.68
C ASP A 39 28.34 6.38 8.25
N THR A 40 28.07 7.68 8.38
CA THR A 40 26.79 8.22 8.89
C THR A 40 25.64 8.10 7.91
N LEU A 41 25.86 7.64 6.67
CA LEU A 41 24.82 7.55 5.66
C LEU A 41 23.79 6.47 6.03
N GLU A 42 22.53 6.88 6.25
CA GLU A 42 21.42 6.01 6.66
C GLU A 42 20.51 5.63 5.48
N THR A 43 20.31 6.56 4.53
CA THR A 43 19.45 6.37 3.36
C THR A 43 20.17 6.78 2.07
N LEU A 44 20.08 5.92 1.05
CA LEU A 44 20.55 6.19 -0.30
C LEU A 44 19.39 6.03 -1.29
N GLU A 45 19.08 7.08 -2.03
CA GLU A 45 18.07 7.08 -3.10
C GLU A 45 18.72 7.35 -4.45
N LEU A 46 18.43 6.47 -5.41
CA LEU A 46 19.01 6.47 -6.73
C LEU A 46 17.89 6.52 -7.76
N ARG A 47 17.62 7.70 -8.33
CA ARG A 47 16.74 7.87 -9.50
C ARG A 47 17.56 8.15 -10.73
N VAL A 48 18.28 7.12 -11.16
CA VAL A 48 19.34 7.28 -12.14
C VAL A 48 19.00 6.50 -13.39
N THR A 49 19.05 7.18 -14.54
CA THR A 49 19.16 6.48 -15.83
C THR A 49 20.64 6.54 -16.23
N PRO A 50 21.41 5.44 -16.12
CA PRO A 50 22.78 5.39 -16.56
C PRO A 50 22.85 5.83 -18.02
N TYR A 51 23.64 6.87 -18.27
CA TYR A 51 23.84 7.39 -19.61
C TYR A 51 24.98 6.60 -20.27
N ILE A 52 24.60 5.58 -21.03
CA ILE A 52 25.54 4.77 -21.81
C ILE A 52 25.86 5.55 -23.09
N ARG A 53 26.95 6.32 -23.06
CA ARG A 53 27.67 6.69 -24.29
C ARG A 53 28.98 5.91 -24.26
N GLU A 54 29.05 4.86 -25.08
CA GLU A 54 30.18 3.93 -25.12
C GLU A 54 31.43 4.53 -25.78
N ASP A 55 31.32 5.63 -26.54
CA ASP A 55 32.34 5.84 -27.56
C ASP A 55 33.55 6.73 -27.17
N HIS A 56 33.50 7.64 -26.18
CA HIS A 56 34.55 8.69 -26.08
C HIS A 56 34.94 9.22 -24.69
N LEU A 57 34.75 8.48 -23.58
CA LEU A 57 35.23 8.95 -22.26
C LEU A 57 36.47 8.19 -21.78
N PRO A 58 37.48 8.88 -21.22
CA PRO A 58 38.66 8.23 -20.67
C PRO A 58 38.25 7.28 -19.54
N VAL A 59 38.79 6.06 -19.57
CA VAL A 59 38.62 5.07 -18.51
C VAL A 59 39.31 5.61 -17.26
N ILE A 60 38.54 6.19 -16.34
CA ILE A 60 39.04 6.48 -15.00
C ILE A 60 38.99 5.16 -14.24
N GLU A 61 40.16 4.53 -14.07
CA GLU A 61 40.33 3.39 -13.19
C GLU A 61 40.11 3.86 -11.75
N VAL A 62 38.87 3.74 -11.27
CA VAL A 62 38.57 3.88 -9.84
C VAL A 62 39.03 2.57 -9.20
N ASP A 63 40.08 2.66 -8.40
CA ASP A 63 40.70 1.52 -7.73
C ASP A 63 39.66 0.73 -6.92
N GLU A 64 39.48 -0.55 -7.23
CA GLU A 64 38.51 -1.41 -6.53
C GLU A 64 38.93 -1.68 -5.06
N ALA A 65 40.14 -1.29 -4.69
CA ALA A 65 40.76 -1.54 -3.38
C ALA A 65 40.12 -0.77 -2.19
N GLY A 66 39.21 0.18 -2.43
CA GLY A 66 38.61 1.04 -1.38
C GLY A 66 37.17 0.71 -0.97
N GLN A 67 36.67 -0.51 -1.19
CA GLN A 67 35.26 -0.86 -0.89
C GLN A 67 34.99 -1.11 0.60
N GLU A 68 35.17 -0.09 1.43
CA GLU A 68 34.69 -0.14 2.82
C GLU A 68 33.16 -0.28 2.84
N PRO A 69 32.59 -1.11 3.74
CA PRO A 69 31.14 -1.22 3.86
C PRO A 69 30.49 0.14 4.19
N LEU A 70 29.19 0.28 3.94
CA LEU A 70 28.40 1.40 4.45
C LEU A 70 27.65 0.89 5.69
N PRO A 71 28.27 0.91 6.88
CA PRO A 71 27.78 0.15 8.04
C PRO A 71 26.44 0.65 8.58
N ASN A 72 26.10 1.93 8.38
CA ASN A 72 24.83 2.49 8.85
C ASN A 72 23.78 2.66 7.74
N LEU A 73 24.05 2.24 6.51
CA LEU A 73 23.08 2.34 5.43
C LEU A 73 21.96 1.32 5.65
N ARG A 74 20.78 1.81 6.06
CA ARG A 74 19.61 0.99 6.40
C ARG A 74 18.56 0.95 5.30
N ARG A 75 18.41 2.04 4.54
CA ARG A 75 17.40 2.16 3.49
C ARG A 75 18.03 2.45 2.13
N LEU A 76 17.61 1.69 1.14
CA LEU A 76 18.04 1.84 -0.25
C LEU A 76 16.82 1.97 -1.15
N ILE A 77 16.75 3.06 -1.91
CA ILE A 77 15.65 3.34 -2.84
C ILE A 77 16.23 3.40 -4.25
N LEU A 78 15.69 2.60 -5.16
CA LEU A 78 16.19 2.43 -6.52
C LEU A 78 15.07 2.65 -7.52
N HIS A 79 15.18 3.73 -8.28
CA HIS A 79 14.33 3.96 -9.44
C HIS A 79 15.15 3.72 -10.70
N LEU A 80 15.14 2.47 -11.15
CA LEU A 80 15.86 2.02 -12.33
C LEU A 80 14.97 2.22 -13.56
N GLY A 81 15.56 2.72 -14.64
CA GLY A 81 14.83 2.97 -15.88
C GLY A 81 14.39 1.69 -16.59
N TYR A 82 13.83 1.84 -17.79
CA TYR A 82 13.30 0.77 -18.65
C TYR A 82 14.36 -0.19 -19.25
N ARG A 83 15.58 -0.26 -18.71
CA ARG A 83 16.66 -1.11 -19.26
C ARG A 83 17.33 -1.91 -18.15
N ASN A 84 17.98 -3.03 -18.51
CA ASN A 84 18.65 -3.99 -17.62
C ASN A 84 19.85 -3.40 -16.84
N GLU A 85 19.60 -2.35 -16.06
CA GLU A 85 20.61 -1.53 -15.40
C GLU A 85 21.16 -2.20 -14.13
N LEU A 86 20.45 -3.19 -13.58
CA LEU A 86 20.85 -3.91 -12.36
C LEU A 86 22.19 -4.64 -12.45
N CYS A 87 22.53 -5.12 -13.64
CA CYS A 87 23.79 -5.80 -13.90
C CYS A 87 24.92 -4.83 -14.24
N HIS A 88 24.66 -3.52 -14.23
CA HIS A 88 25.70 -2.54 -14.46
C HIS A 88 26.77 -2.65 -13.36
N LYS A 89 28.04 -2.79 -13.75
CA LYS A 89 29.17 -3.06 -12.83
C LYS A 89 29.21 -2.11 -11.63
N SER A 90 28.74 -0.89 -11.81
CA SER A 90 28.81 0.18 -10.81
C SER A 90 27.65 0.19 -9.83
N ILE A 91 26.51 -0.35 -10.26
CA ILE A 91 25.43 -0.66 -9.33
C ILE A 91 25.84 -1.88 -8.50
N TYR A 92 26.52 -2.85 -9.11
CA TYR A 92 27.05 -4.01 -8.41
C TYR A 92 28.06 -3.67 -7.30
N SER A 93 28.91 -2.64 -7.48
CA SER A 93 29.83 -2.19 -6.43
C SER A 93 29.11 -1.61 -5.21
N ILE A 94 27.90 -1.06 -5.38
CA ILE A 94 27.08 -0.59 -4.25
C ILE A 94 26.59 -1.79 -3.44
N TRP A 95 26.07 -2.82 -4.10
CA TRP A 95 25.53 -4.00 -3.42
C TRP A 95 26.50 -4.59 -2.42
N LYS A 96 27.79 -4.69 -2.79
CA LYS A 96 28.85 -5.19 -1.91
C LYS A 96 29.00 -4.42 -0.59
N ARG A 97 28.66 -3.12 -0.58
CA ARG A 97 28.78 -2.22 0.57
C ARG A 97 27.54 -2.17 1.45
N CYS A 98 26.40 -2.69 0.97
CA CYS A 98 25.08 -2.53 1.58
C CYS A 98 24.68 -3.64 2.57
N LYS A 99 25.62 -4.23 3.33
CA LYS A 99 25.34 -5.37 4.21
C LYS A 99 24.35 -5.05 5.35
N SER A 100 24.24 -3.78 5.73
CA SER A 100 23.35 -3.28 6.78
C SER A 100 21.96 -2.87 6.30
N VAL A 101 21.67 -2.97 4.99
CA VAL A 101 20.38 -2.56 4.46
C VAL A 101 19.27 -3.46 4.98
N GLU A 102 18.25 -2.85 5.57
CA GLU A 102 17.06 -3.47 6.15
C GLU A 102 15.82 -3.23 5.27
N ALA A 103 15.79 -2.12 4.53
CA ALA A 103 14.69 -1.73 3.67
C ALA A 103 15.14 -1.42 2.24
N LEU A 104 14.47 -2.05 1.27
CA LEU A 104 14.73 -1.89 -0.16
C LEU A 104 13.45 -1.48 -0.88
N GLU A 105 13.49 -0.35 -1.56
CA GLU A 105 12.40 0.14 -2.40
C GLU A 105 12.87 0.20 -3.85
N MET A 106 12.10 -0.39 -4.77
CA MET A 106 12.49 -0.52 -6.16
C MET A 106 11.36 -0.24 -7.12
N THR A 107 11.67 0.50 -8.18
CA THR A 107 10.90 0.48 -9.44
C THR A 107 11.72 -0.20 -10.52
N CYS A 108 11.26 -1.34 -11.00
CA CYS A 108 11.92 -2.11 -12.05
C CYS A 108 10.91 -2.91 -12.86
N GLU A 109 11.29 -3.31 -14.06
CA GLU A 109 10.50 -4.24 -14.87
C GLU A 109 10.46 -5.66 -14.29
N SER A 110 9.45 -6.44 -14.66
CA SER A 110 9.25 -7.81 -14.19
C SER A 110 10.41 -8.75 -14.59
N SER A 111 11.07 -8.49 -15.72
CA SER A 111 12.25 -9.21 -16.22
C SER A 111 13.44 -9.17 -15.25
N ASN A 112 13.50 -8.17 -14.38
CA ASN A 112 14.61 -7.92 -13.47
C ASN A 112 14.49 -8.65 -12.11
N PHE A 113 13.35 -9.27 -11.82
CA PHE A 113 13.10 -9.89 -10.50
C PHE A 113 14.03 -11.05 -10.17
N GLN A 114 14.42 -11.86 -11.17
CA GLN A 114 15.39 -12.95 -10.96
C GLN A 114 16.78 -12.41 -10.57
N PRO A 115 17.40 -11.49 -11.35
CA PRO A 115 18.61 -10.81 -10.91
C PRO A 115 18.50 -10.16 -9.53
N ILE A 116 17.39 -9.47 -9.24
CA ILE A 116 17.14 -8.86 -7.92
C ILE A 116 17.15 -9.90 -6.83
N ALA A 117 16.49 -11.04 -7.02
CA ALA A 117 16.46 -12.10 -6.04
C ALA A 117 17.87 -12.62 -5.72
N THR A 118 18.72 -12.79 -6.74
CA THR A 118 20.13 -13.16 -6.56
C THR A 118 20.91 -12.10 -5.80
N ILE A 119 20.70 -10.82 -6.12
CA ILE A 119 21.35 -9.68 -5.44
C ILE A 119 20.94 -9.66 -3.97
N ILE A 120 19.63 -9.73 -3.66
CA ILE A 120 19.13 -9.72 -2.28
C ILE A 120 19.74 -10.84 -1.46
N LYS A 121 19.70 -12.07 -1.99
CA LYS A 121 20.22 -13.25 -1.29
C LYS A 121 21.71 -13.14 -0.98
N THR A 122 22.46 -12.47 -1.84
CA THR A 122 23.93 -12.35 -1.74
C THR A 122 24.36 -11.17 -0.87
N PHE A 123 23.71 -10.01 -1.03
CA PHE A 123 24.25 -8.74 -0.53
C PHE A 123 23.46 -8.12 0.62
N PHE A 124 22.19 -8.49 0.81
CA PHE A 124 21.33 -7.87 1.84
C PHE A 124 20.87 -8.90 2.88
N PRO A 125 21.78 -9.41 3.74
CA PRO A 125 21.45 -10.45 4.71
C PRO A 125 20.43 -10.01 5.77
N ASN A 126 20.32 -8.71 6.03
CA ASN A 126 19.44 -8.12 7.04
C ASN A 126 18.12 -7.59 6.46
N LEU A 127 17.88 -7.77 5.15
CA LEU A 127 16.72 -7.22 4.47
C LEU A 127 15.42 -7.87 4.96
N ASN A 128 14.54 -7.04 5.51
CA ASN A 128 13.26 -7.45 6.07
C ASN A 128 12.08 -6.57 5.58
N THR A 129 12.37 -5.51 4.83
CA THR A 129 11.36 -4.64 4.24
C THR A 129 11.61 -4.51 2.74
N ILE A 130 10.57 -4.74 1.94
CA ILE A 130 10.64 -4.58 0.50
C ILE A 130 9.43 -3.83 -0.04
N SER A 131 9.68 -2.94 -1.00
CA SER A 131 8.65 -2.18 -1.71
C SER A 131 8.89 -2.26 -3.22
N PHE A 132 7.89 -2.69 -3.97
CA PHE A 132 7.91 -2.75 -5.43
C PHE A 132 6.85 -1.85 -6.02
N GLY A 133 7.28 -0.93 -6.88
CA GLY A 133 6.40 -0.10 -7.70
C GLY A 133 6.37 1.37 -7.29
N HIS A 134 6.06 2.19 -8.28
CA HIS A 134 5.65 3.59 -8.15
C HIS A 134 5.10 4.11 -9.50
N ASP A 135 5.39 3.41 -10.60
CA ASP A 135 4.94 3.80 -11.93
C ASP A 135 3.81 2.89 -12.43
N VAL A 136 2.65 3.51 -12.68
CA VAL A 136 1.41 2.90 -13.17
C VAL A 136 1.54 2.28 -14.57
N HIS A 137 2.61 2.61 -15.30
CA HIS A 137 2.86 2.12 -16.65
C HIS A 137 3.62 0.78 -16.68
N LEU A 138 4.09 0.27 -15.55
CA LEU A 138 4.87 -0.97 -15.53
C LEU A 138 3.98 -2.20 -15.72
N GLN A 139 4.55 -3.18 -16.42
CA GLN A 139 3.96 -4.49 -16.67
C GLN A 139 3.63 -5.19 -15.34
N THR A 140 2.61 -6.04 -15.37
CA THR A 140 2.27 -6.89 -14.22
C THR A 140 3.46 -7.79 -13.85
N VAL A 141 3.87 -7.75 -12.58
CA VAL A 141 4.85 -8.66 -12.01
C VAL A 141 4.21 -10.05 -11.93
N GLN A 142 4.78 -11.02 -12.64
CA GLN A 142 4.30 -12.40 -12.66
C GLN A 142 4.50 -13.09 -11.30
N ASP A 143 3.57 -13.98 -10.94
CA ASP A 143 3.59 -14.74 -9.68
C ASP A 143 4.93 -15.45 -9.41
N ILE A 144 5.51 -16.12 -10.42
CA ILE A 144 6.78 -16.84 -10.24
C ILE A 144 7.95 -15.90 -9.91
N SER A 145 7.99 -14.73 -10.54
CA SER A 145 9.05 -13.74 -10.35
C SER A 145 8.94 -13.11 -8.96
N LEU A 146 7.72 -12.76 -8.56
CA LEU A 146 7.44 -12.24 -7.24
C LEU A 146 7.76 -13.27 -6.14
N ALA A 147 7.30 -14.52 -6.29
CA ALA A 147 7.60 -15.62 -5.37
C ALA A 147 9.10 -15.82 -5.17
N THR A 148 9.89 -15.72 -6.25
CA THR A 148 11.35 -15.86 -6.19
C THR A 148 11.95 -14.81 -5.26
N VAL A 149 11.55 -13.55 -5.39
CA VAL A 149 12.06 -12.49 -4.50
C VAL A 149 11.52 -12.66 -3.08
N LEU A 150 10.26 -13.05 -2.90
CA LEU A 150 9.70 -13.23 -1.56
C LEU A 150 10.38 -14.38 -0.80
N LEU A 151 11.03 -15.33 -1.49
CA LEU A 151 11.82 -16.39 -0.86
C LEU A 151 13.23 -15.96 -0.44
N THR A 152 13.70 -14.74 -0.76
CA THR A 152 15.11 -14.37 -0.54
C THR A 152 15.40 -13.84 0.86
N SER A 153 14.39 -13.37 1.60
CA SER A 153 14.62 -12.87 2.96
C SER A 153 15.00 -14.01 3.90
N ARG A 154 16.15 -13.85 4.56
CA ARG A 154 16.65 -14.74 5.60
C ARG A 154 16.05 -14.46 6.99
N PRO A 155 15.94 -13.20 7.46
CA PRO A 155 15.36 -12.92 8.78
C PRO A 155 13.83 -13.04 8.81
N GLY A 156 13.21 -13.10 7.63
CA GLY A 156 11.77 -13.02 7.46
C GLY A 156 11.32 -11.62 7.05
N TRP A 157 10.32 -11.53 6.18
CA TRP A 157 9.75 -10.24 5.81
C TRP A 157 8.90 -9.67 6.94
N ARG A 158 9.22 -8.46 7.39
CA ARG A 158 8.39 -7.64 8.27
C ARG A 158 7.41 -6.77 7.50
N SER A 159 7.83 -6.22 6.35
CA SER A 159 7.00 -5.34 5.55
C SER A 159 7.16 -5.64 4.06
N VAL A 160 6.05 -5.88 3.38
CA VAL A 160 5.99 -6.08 1.93
C VAL A 160 4.99 -5.10 1.34
N ASN A 161 5.43 -4.24 0.43
CA ASN A 161 4.59 -3.29 -0.27
C ASN A 161 4.67 -3.52 -1.78
N LEU A 162 3.53 -3.80 -2.41
CA LEU A 162 3.39 -4.10 -3.82
C LEU A 162 2.48 -3.05 -4.45
N THR A 163 3.01 -1.86 -4.71
CA THR A 163 2.27 -0.76 -5.34
C THR A 163 2.16 -0.94 -6.86
N ALA A 164 3.07 -1.72 -7.46
CA ALA A 164 2.96 -2.16 -8.84
C ALA A 164 1.82 -3.18 -9.04
N ASN A 165 1.45 -3.42 -10.29
CA ASN A 165 0.55 -4.49 -10.65
C ASN A 165 1.22 -5.82 -10.33
N ALA A 166 0.83 -6.46 -9.23
CA ALA A 166 1.39 -7.74 -8.81
C ALA A 166 0.37 -8.85 -9.06
N ASP A 167 0.80 -9.93 -9.71
CA ASP A 167 0.03 -11.16 -9.81
C ASP A 167 0.36 -12.05 -8.61
N LEU A 168 -0.38 -11.86 -7.51
CA LEU A 168 -0.24 -12.66 -6.30
C LEU A 168 -0.95 -14.00 -6.44
N GLY A 169 -0.29 -14.95 -7.11
CA GLY A 169 -0.77 -16.31 -7.26
C GLY A 169 -0.34 -17.25 -6.13
N ALA A 170 -0.56 -18.54 -6.36
CA ALA A 170 -0.28 -19.60 -5.38
C ALA A 170 1.21 -19.68 -4.99
N ARG A 171 2.15 -19.36 -5.90
CA ARG A 171 3.58 -19.44 -5.60
C ARG A 171 4.02 -18.30 -4.69
N SER A 172 3.58 -17.08 -4.96
CA SER A 172 3.86 -15.92 -4.12
C SER A 172 3.21 -16.09 -2.76
N TRP A 173 2.00 -16.67 -2.71
CA TRP A 173 1.35 -17.03 -1.46
C TRP A 173 2.18 -18.00 -0.61
N VAL A 174 2.64 -19.12 -1.19
CA VAL A 174 3.50 -20.09 -0.49
C VAL A 174 4.83 -19.46 -0.05
N ALA A 175 5.38 -18.54 -0.85
CA ALA A 175 6.57 -17.79 -0.46
C ALA A 175 6.29 -16.87 0.74
N LEU A 176 5.18 -16.14 0.75
CA LEU A 176 4.78 -15.23 1.83
C LEU A 176 4.44 -15.96 3.13
N SER A 177 3.77 -17.10 3.05
CA SER A 177 3.36 -17.86 4.24
C SER A 177 4.56 -18.36 5.07
N ARG A 178 5.74 -18.50 4.46
CA ARG A 178 7.00 -18.77 5.20
C ARG A 178 7.38 -17.65 6.16
N HIS A 179 6.84 -16.45 5.94
CA HIS A 179 7.08 -15.25 6.76
C HIS A 179 5.91 -14.98 7.72
N ALA A 180 4.99 -15.93 7.90
CA ALA A 180 3.80 -15.82 8.76
C ALA A 180 4.07 -15.20 10.15
N SER A 181 5.17 -15.61 10.78
CA SER A 181 5.55 -15.20 12.13
C SER A 181 6.26 -13.85 12.21
N THR A 182 6.63 -13.24 11.08
CA THR A 182 7.43 -12.00 11.03
C THR A 182 6.72 -10.86 10.30
N LEU A 183 5.77 -11.16 9.41
CA LEU A 183 5.09 -10.14 8.61
C LEU A 183 4.15 -9.29 9.47
N GLU A 184 4.43 -8.00 9.50
CA GLU A 184 3.70 -6.96 10.23
C GLU A 184 2.92 -6.04 9.30
N LYS A 185 3.43 -5.79 8.09
CA LYS A 185 2.79 -4.88 7.13
C LYS A 185 2.73 -5.52 5.75
N PHE A 186 1.54 -5.51 5.18
CA PHE A 186 1.31 -5.98 3.83
C PHE A 186 0.44 -4.97 3.07
N SER A 187 0.96 -4.49 1.95
CA SER A 187 0.27 -3.57 1.06
C SER A 187 0.33 -4.11 -0.36
N VAL A 188 -0.79 -4.08 -1.06
CA VAL A 188 -0.90 -4.49 -2.45
C VAL A 188 -1.93 -3.63 -3.16
N ALA A 189 -1.53 -2.95 -4.23
CA ALA A 189 -2.44 -2.09 -4.99
C ALA A 189 -3.41 -2.90 -5.86
N ARG A 190 -2.95 -4.04 -6.37
CA ARG A 190 -3.77 -4.96 -7.17
C ARG A 190 -3.45 -6.41 -6.86
N TRP A 191 -4.53 -7.15 -6.70
CA TRP A 191 -4.57 -8.58 -6.51
C TRP A 191 -5.48 -9.14 -7.59
N ARG A 192 -4.88 -9.80 -8.58
CA ARG A 192 -5.67 -10.57 -9.54
C ARG A 192 -5.90 -11.94 -8.97
N ASP A 193 -7.14 -12.19 -8.60
CA ASP A 193 -7.58 -13.53 -8.28
C ASP A 193 -7.74 -14.31 -9.59
N GLN A 194 -6.75 -15.14 -9.90
CA GLN A 194 -6.92 -16.21 -10.89
C GLN A 194 -6.85 -17.60 -10.24
N ASN A 195 -6.54 -17.70 -8.94
CA ASN A 195 -6.28 -18.95 -8.23
C ASN A 195 -6.48 -18.80 -6.70
N GLU A 196 -6.68 -19.93 -6.02
CA GLU A 196 -7.01 -20.21 -4.60
C GLU A 196 -6.47 -19.28 -3.47
N ALA A 197 -5.51 -18.40 -3.74
CA ALA A 197 -4.98 -17.43 -2.78
C ALA A 197 -5.97 -16.27 -2.58
N LYS A 198 -7.00 -16.52 -1.77
CA LYS A 198 -8.02 -15.54 -1.39
C LYS A 198 -7.44 -14.54 -0.40
N PRO A 199 -7.74 -13.23 -0.49
CA PRO A 199 -7.20 -12.26 0.46
C PRO A 199 -7.52 -12.55 1.94
N CYS A 200 -8.64 -13.21 2.25
CA CYS A 200 -8.95 -13.69 3.60
C CYS A 200 -7.90 -14.66 4.17
N SER A 201 -7.21 -15.42 3.30
CA SER A 201 -6.17 -16.35 3.76
C SER A 201 -5.02 -15.62 4.47
N PHE A 202 -4.71 -14.38 4.10
CA PHE A 202 -3.72 -13.56 4.81
C PHE A 202 -4.16 -13.29 6.24
N LEU A 203 -5.39 -12.85 6.43
CA LEU A 203 -5.90 -12.48 7.75
C LEU A 203 -5.92 -13.70 8.69
N THR A 204 -6.07 -14.91 8.14
CA THR A 204 -5.93 -16.17 8.89
C THR A 204 -4.49 -16.61 9.13
N ALA A 205 -3.52 -16.26 8.27
CA ALA A 205 -2.18 -16.83 8.30
C ALA A 205 -1.14 -16.01 9.09
N PHE A 206 -1.33 -14.68 9.22
CA PHE A 206 -0.30 -13.78 9.77
C PHE A 206 -0.69 -13.24 11.16
N PRO A 207 -0.31 -13.90 12.26
CA PRO A 207 -0.67 -13.47 13.62
C PRO A 207 -0.10 -12.12 14.03
N ARG A 208 0.99 -11.65 13.40
CA ARG A 208 1.64 -10.36 13.71
C ARG A 208 1.24 -9.23 12.77
N LEU A 209 0.31 -9.46 11.86
CA LEU A 209 -0.11 -8.48 10.88
C LEU A 209 -0.76 -7.27 11.56
N GLN A 210 -0.10 -6.12 11.48
CA GLN A 210 -0.57 -4.83 12.00
C GLN A 210 -1.23 -4.00 10.90
N SER A 211 -0.76 -4.10 9.66
CA SER A 211 -1.29 -3.32 8.54
C SER A 211 -1.58 -4.23 7.35
N PHE A 212 -2.83 -4.17 6.87
CA PHE A 212 -3.28 -4.84 5.65
C PHE A 212 -3.97 -3.85 4.73
N VAL A 213 -3.31 -3.52 3.61
CA VAL A 213 -3.73 -2.45 2.70
C VAL A 213 -3.92 -3.02 1.30
N THR A 214 -5.17 -3.01 0.82
CA THR A 214 -5.50 -3.30 -0.58
C THR A 214 -6.03 -2.07 -1.33
N ILE A 215 -6.19 -0.96 -0.62
CA ILE A 215 -6.62 0.34 -1.16
C ILE A 215 -5.46 1.32 -0.94
N SER A 216 -4.73 1.66 -2.01
CA SER A 216 -3.61 2.60 -1.89
C SER A 216 -4.07 4.05 -1.86
N GLU A 217 -3.32 4.88 -1.13
CA GLU A 217 -3.43 6.33 -1.21
C GLU A 217 -2.82 6.80 -2.53
N GLY A 218 -3.65 7.14 -3.53
CA GLY A 218 -3.15 7.74 -4.77
C GLY A 218 -3.95 7.41 -6.02
N PHE A 219 -3.46 7.92 -7.15
CA PHE A 219 -4.06 7.71 -8.47
C PHE A 219 -3.83 6.28 -8.95
N ILE A 220 -4.77 5.39 -8.63
CA ILE A 220 -4.88 4.09 -9.30
C ILE A 220 -5.74 4.30 -10.56
N ARG A 221 -5.11 4.31 -11.74
CA ARG A 221 -5.80 4.49 -13.05
C ARG A 221 -6.67 3.29 -13.48
N THR A 222 -6.98 2.37 -12.60
CA THR A 222 -7.46 1.05 -13.01
C THR A 222 -8.62 0.54 -12.21
N TRP A 223 -9.40 -0.26 -12.91
CA TRP A 223 -10.75 -0.66 -12.54
C TRP A 223 -10.70 -1.85 -11.56
N ASP A 224 -9.55 -2.53 -11.51
CA ASP A 224 -9.28 -3.70 -10.68
C ASP A 224 -8.84 -3.27 -9.27
N ILE A 225 -9.75 -2.66 -8.51
CA ILE A 225 -9.55 -2.48 -7.07
C ILE A 225 -9.76 -3.84 -6.42
N THR A 226 -8.76 -4.31 -5.69
CA THR A 226 -8.88 -5.54 -4.91
C THR A 226 -10.01 -5.43 -3.90
N SER A 227 -11.01 -6.28 -4.06
CA SER A 227 -12.12 -6.45 -3.14
C SER A 227 -12.21 -7.89 -2.66
N ILE A 228 -12.77 -8.07 -1.46
CA ILE A 228 -13.15 -9.38 -0.91
C ILE A 228 -14.67 -9.49 -0.96
N ASP A 229 -15.20 -10.60 -1.46
CA ASP A 229 -16.63 -10.89 -1.38
C ASP A 229 -17.08 -11.02 0.08
N ALA A 230 -18.27 -10.50 0.41
CA ALA A 230 -18.78 -10.52 1.77
C ALA A 230 -18.84 -11.94 2.37
N ASN A 231 -19.23 -12.96 1.60
CA ASN A 231 -19.31 -14.33 2.11
C ASN A 231 -17.92 -14.87 2.45
N GLU A 232 -16.93 -14.53 1.65
CA GLU A 232 -15.54 -14.87 1.87
C GLU A 232 -14.96 -14.12 3.06
N TRP A 233 -15.29 -12.84 3.22
CA TRP A 233 -14.95 -12.01 4.38
C TRP A 233 -15.51 -12.56 5.69
N ILE A 234 -16.76 -13.03 5.66
CA ILE A 234 -17.40 -13.61 6.84
C ILE A 234 -16.63 -14.86 7.29
N HIS A 235 -16.20 -15.73 6.38
CA HIS A 235 -15.41 -16.92 6.66
C HIS A 235 -15.99 -17.76 7.82
N LEU A 236 -17.18 -18.34 7.59
CA LEU A 236 -17.85 -19.22 8.55
C LEU A 236 -17.24 -20.62 8.53
N ASP A 237 -17.10 -21.21 9.70
CA ASP A 237 -16.89 -22.65 9.83
C ASP A 237 -18.18 -23.38 9.43
N PRO A 238 -18.13 -24.30 8.45
CA PRO A 238 -19.33 -24.91 7.87
C PRO A 238 -20.09 -25.82 8.86
N LEU A 239 -19.43 -26.30 9.92
CA LEU A 239 -20.04 -27.20 10.90
C LEU A 239 -20.77 -26.43 12.01
N SER A 240 -20.15 -25.38 12.52
CA SER A 240 -20.67 -24.58 13.63
C SER A 240 -21.50 -23.38 13.19
N GLY A 241 -21.34 -22.92 11.94
CA GLY A 241 -21.91 -21.65 11.47
C GLY A 241 -21.34 -20.43 12.21
N SER A 242 -20.21 -20.60 12.90
CA SER A 242 -19.52 -19.54 13.64
C SER A 242 -18.38 -18.95 12.82
N LEU A 243 -18.00 -17.71 13.13
CA LEU A 243 -16.88 -17.04 12.47
C LEU A 243 -15.55 -17.70 12.87
N THR A 244 -14.85 -18.31 11.90
CA THR A 244 -13.50 -18.86 12.11
C THR A 244 -12.55 -17.76 12.55
N PRO A 245 -11.86 -17.86 13.70
CA PRO A 245 -10.97 -16.81 14.18
C PRO A 245 -9.87 -16.47 13.17
N TRP A 246 -9.57 -15.19 13.00
CA TRP A 246 -8.41 -14.75 12.23
C TRP A 246 -7.21 -14.54 13.16
N SER A 247 -6.03 -14.96 12.72
CA SER A 247 -4.81 -14.89 13.55
C SER A 247 -4.41 -13.46 13.90
N CYS A 248 -4.78 -12.47 13.06
CA CYS A 248 -4.45 -11.06 13.26
C CYS A 248 -5.50 -10.25 14.04
N GLU A 249 -6.57 -10.85 14.56
CA GLU A 249 -7.66 -10.10 15.24
C GLU A 249 -7.16 -9.16 16.35
N ASN A 250 -6.10 -9.57 17.06
CA ASN A 250 -5.51 -8.79 18.16
C ASN A 250 -4.34 -7.89 17.74
N SER A 251 -3.74 -8.09 16.57
CA SER A 251 -2.55 -7.33 16.14
C SER A 251 -2.86 -6.25 15.10
N LEU A 252 -3.96 -6.39 14.36
CA LEU A 252 -4.32 -5.50 13.27
C LEU A 252 -4.74 -4.11 13.78
N THR A 253 -4.07 -3.07 13.29
CA THR A 253 -4.29 -1.66 13.62
C THR A 253 -4.66 -0.82 12.40
N ASP A 254 -4.25 -1.20 11.19
CA ASP A 254 -4.57 -0.50 9.94
C ASP A 254 -5.16 -1.50 8.92
N LEU A 255 -6.45 -1.39 8.65
CA LEU A 255 -7.18 -2.21 7.69
C LEU A 255 -7.76 -1.32 6.60
N ARG A 256 -7.29 -1.51 5.36
CA ARG A 256 -7.80 -0.78 4.20
C ARG A 256 -8.19 -1.75 3.11
N ILE A 257 -9.48 -2.00 3.00
CA ILE A 257 -10.00 -3.06 2.15
C ILE A 257 -11.39 -2.77 1.64
N ARG A 258 -11.67 -3.16 0.40
CA ARG A 258 -13.01 -3.09 -0.16
C ARG A 258 -13.73 -4.42 0.09
N ILE A 259 -14.90 -4.36 0.73
CA ILE A 259 -15.78 -5.52 0.87
C ILE A 259 -16.92 -5.38 -0.15
N SER A 260 -17.00 -6.30 -1.11
CA SER A 260 -18.01 -6.36 -2.17
C SER A 260 -19.09 -7.40 -1.87
N GLY A 261 -20.10 -7.54 -2.74
CA GLY A 261 -21.11 -8.60 -2.60
C GLY A 261 -22.09 -8.40 -1.43
N ILE A 262 -22.16 -7.21 -0.84
CA ILE A 262 -23.16 -6.86 0.17
C ILE A 262 -24.37 -6.23 -0.53
N PRO A 263 -25.52 -6.92 -0.65
CA PRO A 263 -26.68 -6.38 -1.33
C PRO A 263 -27.25 -5.15 -0.58
N ARG A 264 -27.64 -4.14 -1.35
CA ARG A 264 -28.19 -2.86 -0.88
C ARG A 264 -29.48 -2.52 -1.61
N LEU A 265 -30.57 -3.20 -1.23
CA LEU A 265 -31.89 -3.05 -1.87
C LEU A 265 -32.48 -1.64 -1.70
N ASP A 266 -32.05 -0.89 -0.68
CA ASP A 266 -32.41 0.50 -0.46
C ASP A 266 -31.85 1.44 -1.53
N VAL A 267 -30.75 1.08 -2.20
CA VAL A 267 -30.07 1.93 -3.19
C VAL A 267 -30.56 1.65 -4.60
N VAL A 268 -31.79 2.09 -4.90
CA VAL A 268 -32.48 1.89 -6.18
C VAL A 268 -32.00 2.80 -7.33
N ARG A 269 -31.32 3.89 -7.00
CA ARG A 269 -30.80 4.88 -7.97
C ARG A 269 -29.31 5.11 -7.71
N ASP A 270 -28.59 5.43 -8.77
CA ASP A 270 -27.23 5.94 -8.67
C ASP A 270 -27.20 7.39 -8.18
N GLN A 271 -26.02 7.95 -7.93
CA GLN A 271 -25.88 9.36 -7.54
C GLN A 271 -26.38 10.35 -8.61
N ARG A 272 -26.50 9.92 -9.88
CA ARG A 272 -27.05 10.69 -11.01
C ARG A 272 -28.57 10.57 -11.09
N GLY A 273 -29.21 9.85 -10.16
CA GLY A 273 -30.64 9.62 -10.12
C GLY A 273 -31.15 8.62 -11.16
N LYS A 274 -30.28 8.00 -11.97
CA LYS A 274 -30.69 6.93 -12.89
C LYS A 274 -31.02 5.70 -12.06
N LYS A 275 -32.07 4.98 -12.47
CA LYS A 275 -32.35 3.66 -11.88
C LYS A 275 -31.15 2.78 -12.18
N LYS A 276 -30.62 2.12 -11.16
CA LYS A 276 -29.60 1.10 -11.40
C LYS A 276 -30.22 -0.01 -12.23
N ARG A 277 -29.44 -0.55 -13.15
CA ARG A 277 -29.70 -1.91 -13.64
C ARG A 277 -29.70 -2.78 -12.38
N GLN A 278 -30.81 -3.47 -12.11
CA GLN A 278 -31.01 -4.20 -10.86
C GLN A 278 -29.73 -4.98 -10.50
N PRO A 279 -29.28 -4.95 -9.23
CA PRO A 279 -28.08 -5.66 -8.82
C PRO A 279 -28.17 -7.12 -9.28
N ILE A 280 -27.06 -7.65 -9.81
CA ILE A 280 -26.96 -9.00 -10.34
C ILE A 280 -26.95 -10.04 -9.19
N THR A 281 -27.42 -9.69 -7.99
CA THR A 281 -27.64 -10.65 -6.91
C THR A 281 -28.90 -11.46 -7.22
N TRP A 282 -28.79 -12.33 -8.22
CA TRP A 282 -29.72 -13.40 -8.49
C TRP A 282 -29.72 -14.32 -7.26
N GLY A 283 -30.83 -14.34 -6.51
CA GLY A 283 -31.07 -15.36 -5.48
C GLY A 283 -31.06 -14.87 -4.03
N ALA A 284 -30.83 -13.58 -3.75
CA ALA A 284 -30.92 -13.10 -2.38
C ALA A 284 -32.39 -13.03 -1.91
N TYR A 285 -32.76 -13.79 -0.88
CA TYR A 285 -34.11 -13.72 -0.32
C TYR A 285 -34.27 -12.47 0.58
N PRO A 286 -35.49 -11.90 0.71
CA PRO A 286 -35.71 -10.77 1.62
C PRO A 286 -35.17 -11.05 3.03
N GLY A 287 -34.27 -10.18 3.51
CA GLY A 287 -33.62 -10.29 4.81
C GLY A 287 -32.21 -10.87 4.81
N GLU A 288 -31.78 -11.55 3.74
CA GLU A 288 -30.41 -12.08 3.62
C GLU A 288 -29.36 -10.96 3.67
N GLU A 289 -29.66 -9.81 3.08
CA GLU A 289 -28.84 -8.60 3.15
C GLU A 289 -28.47 -8.21 4.59
N ARG A 290 -29.43 -8.29 5.51
CA ARG A 290 -29.24 -7.92 6.92
C ARG A 290 -28.38 -8.97 7.61
N VAL A 291 -28.53 -10.23 7.26
CA VAL A 291 -27.69 -11.32 7.78
C VAL A 291 -26.24 -11.10 7.34
N ILE A 292 -26.00 -10.86 6.05
CA ILE A 292 -24.65 -10.60 5.52
C ILE A 292 -24.04 -9.37 6.19
N GLN A 293 -24.77 -8.25 6.25
CA GLN A 293 -24.30 -7.03 6.91
C GLN A 293 -23.96 -7.27 8.38
N HIS A 294 -24.83 -7.90 9.16
CA HIS A 294 -24.58 -8.22 10.56
C HIS A 294 -23.33 -9.08 10.75
N ARG A 295 -23.11 -10.06 9.87
CA ARG A 295 -21.94 -10.94 9.95
C ARG A 295 -20.65 -10.24 9.58
N VAL A 296 -20.67 -9.35 8.57
CA VAL A 296 -19.52 -8.50 8.26
C VAL A 296 -19.21 -7.57 9.43
N TYR A 297 -20.24 -6.96 10.06
CA TYR A 297 -20.07 -6.14 11.27
C TYR A 297 -19.52 -6.94 12.46
N GLU A 298 -20.04 -8.14 12.69
CA GLU A 298 -19.56 -9.04 13.73
C GLU A 298 -18.07 -9.37 13.52
N ARG A 299 -17.66 -9.67 12.28
CA ARG A 299 -16.25 -9.88 11.93
C ARG A 299 -15.39 -8.64 12.20
N LEU A 300 -15.81 -7.46 11.70
CA LEU A 300 -15.09 -6.21 11.91
C LEU A 300 -14.96 -5.83 13.39
N SER A 301 -15.96 -6.16 14.21
CA SER A 301 -15.95 -5.87 15.65
C SER A 301 -14.85 -6.62 16.43
N ARG A 302 -14.26 -7.68 15.84
CA ARG A 302 -13.18 -8.46 16.46
C ARG A 302 -11.81 -7.77 16.43
N PHE A 303 -11.59 -6.78 15.54
CA PHE A 303 -10.34 -6.02 15.48
C PHE A 303 -10.30 -4.94 16.56
N VAL A 304 -10.26 -5.33 17.83
CA VAL A 304 -10.37 -4.41 18.98
C VAL A 304 -9.26 -3.35 19.03
N ASN A 305 -8.14 -3.60 18.35
CA ASN A 305 -7.00 -2.70 18.25
C ASN A 305 -6.99 -1.81 16.99
N LEU A 306 -8.06 -1.86 16.19
CA LEU A 306 -8.12 -1.15 14.91
C LEU A 306 -8.13 0.37 15.12
N GLU A 307 -7.19 1.06 14.48
CA GLU A 307 -7.03 2.51 14.48
C GLU A 307 -7.47 3.14 13.16
N ILE A 308 -7.25 2.44 12.04
CA ILE A 308 -7.57 2.91 10.69
C ILE A 308 -8.46 1.86 10.02
N LEU A 309 -9.67 2.27 9.62
CA LEU A 309 -10.60 1.44 8.85
C LEU A 309 -10.99 2.14 7.57
N TRP A 310 -10.52 1.63 6.43
CA TRP A 310 -10.93 2.11 5.12
C TRP A 310 -11.73 1.03 4.41
N LEU A 311 -12.99 1.34 4.15
CA LEU A 311 -13.92 0.47 3.42
C LEU A 311 -14.26 1.05 2.05
N GLY A 312 -14.22 2.38 1.96
CA GLY A 312 -14.36 3.12 0.71
C GLY A 312 -13.04 3.28 -0.02
N HIS A 313 -13.11 3.71 -1.27
CA HIS A 313 -11.94 3.95 -2.10
C HIS A 313 -11.90 5.41 -2.57
N ASN A 314 -10.72 5.86 -2.97
CA ASN A 314 -10.51 7.21 -3.49
C ASN A 314 -10.10 7.10 -4.96
N SER A 315 -11.07 6.91 -5.86
CA SER A 315 -10.78 6.96 -7.31
C SER A 315 -10.89 8.42 -7.76
N TYR A 316 -9.75 9.05 -8.08
CA TYR A 316 -9.73 10.41 -8.62
C TYR A 316 -10.16 10.50 -10.09
N ASP A 317 -10.37 9.35 -10.76
CA ASP A 317 -10.73 9.30 -12.19
C ASP A 317 -12.26 9.44 -12.40
N TYR A 318 -12.84 10.49 -11.79
CA TYR A 318 -14.28 10.76 -11.81
C TYR A 318 -14.81 11.20 -13.16
N GLU A 319 -13.96 11.72 -14.04
CA GLU A 319 -14.41 12.37 -15.26
C GLU A 319 -14.65 11.39 -16.41
N LEU A 320 -14.10 10.17 -16.35
CA LEU A 320 -14.18 9.21 -17.45
C LEU A 320 -15.11 8.02 -17.21
N LEU A 321 -15.56 7.75 -15.98
CA LEU A 321 -16.27 6.48 -15.67
C LEU A 321 -17.54 6.67 -14.83
N ASP A 322 -18.67 6.14 -15.30
CA ASP A 322 -20.01 6.09 -14.67
C ASP A 322 -20.04 5.10 -13.47
N CYS A 323 -18.89 4.82 -12.83
CA CYS A 323 -18.65 3.65 -11.98
C CYS A 323 -18.10 3.98 -10.58
N SER A 324 -18.04 5.25 -10.18
CA SER A 324 -17.27 5.66 -9.00
C SER A 324 -17.85 5.15 -7.69
N ASP A 325 -19.15 4.90 -7.60
CA ASP A 325 -19.76 4.55 -6.32
C ASP A 325 -19.78 3.05 -6.06
N GLN A 326 -19.32 2.67 -4.88
CA GLN A 326 -19.49 1.35 -4.33
C GLN A 326 -20.90 1.22 -3.75
N TYR A 327 -21.74 0.51 -4.51
CA TYR A 327 -23.12 0.26 -4.14
C TYR A 327 -23.33 -1.06 -3.39
N GLU A 328 -22.52 -2.07 -3.70
CA GLU A 328 -22.48 -3.32 -2.94
C GLU A 328 -21.50 -3.14 -1.77
N CYS A 329 -22.00 -2.52 -0.70
CA CYS A 329 -21.20 -2.11 0.45
C CYS A 329 -22.02 -2.17 1.74
N LEU A 330 -21.32 -2.09 2.87
CA LEU A 330 -21.95 -1.94 4.18
C LEU A 330 -22.84 -0.70 4.23
N GLU A 331 -24.08 -0.87 4.69
CA GLU A 331 -24.91 0.27 5.08
C GLU A 331 -24.41 0.77 6.43
N MET A 332 -23.81 1.96 6.48
CA MET A 332 -23.29 2.54 7.71
C MET A 332 -24.41 3.22 8.53
N SER A 333 -25.36 2.43 9.06
CA SER A 333 -26.49 2.88 9.87
C SER A 333 -26.67 2.05 11.15
N LEU A 334 -27.30 2.61 12.18
CA LEU A 334 -27.58 1.84 13.39
C LEU A 334 -28.56 0.69 13.15
N GLU A 335 -29.51 0.87 12.22
CA GLU A 335 -30.49 -0.17 11.86
C GLU A 335 -29.84 -1.41 11.25
N SER A 336 -28.76 -1.23 10.47
CA SER A 336 -28.03 -2.33 9.82
C SER A 336 -26.97 -2.98 10.71
N GLY A 337 -26.79 -2.53 11.95
CA GLY A 337 -25.88 -3.14 12.92
C GLY A 337 -24.54 -2.42 13.13
N LEU A 338 -24.42 -1.14 12.76
CA LEU A 338 -23.25 -0.31 13.07
C LEU A 338 -22.88 -0.35 14.57
N ASP A 339 -23.89 -0.49 15.44
CA ASP A 339 -23.74 -0.56 16.89
C ASP A 339 -22.84 -1.71 17.38
N ARG A 340 -22.70 -2.78 16.58
CA ARG A 340 -21.79 -3.90 16.82
C ARG A 340 -20.33 -3.48 16.84
N LEU A 341 -19.98 -2.38 16.17
CA LEU A 341 -18.63 -1.82 16.14
C LEU A 341 -18.30 -0.98 17.39
N ARG A 342 -19.15 -0.97 18.43
CA ARG A 342 -18.90 -0.24 19.69
C ARG A 342 -17.57 -0.56 20.36
N GLY A 343 -17.02 -1.75 20.10
CA GLY A 343 -15.76 -2.23 20.68
C GLY A 343 -14.50 -1.59 20.08
N LEU A 344 -14.60 -0.93 18.92
CA LEU A 344 -13.47 -0.31 18.22
C LEU A 344 -13.06 1.03 18.88
N LYS A 345 -12.69 0.99 20.16
CA LYS A 345 -12.43 2.20 20.97
C LYS A 345 -11.21 2.99 20.50
N ARG A 346 -10.28 2.32 19.82
CA ARG A 346 -9.04 2.89 19.27
C ARG A 346 -9.19 3.45 17.86
N LEU A 347 -10.38 3.36 17.26
CA LEU A 347 -10.61 3.83 15.88
C LEU A 347 -10.38 5.35 15.80
N ARG A 348 -9.45 5.76 14.95
CA ARG A 348 -9.03 7.16 14.72
C ARG A 348 -9.48 7.65 13.35
N VAL A 349 -9.39 6.81 12.33
CA VAL A 349 -9.71 7.17 10.94
C VAL A 349 -10.72 6.18 10.37
N LEU A 350 -11.84 6.70 9.90
CA LEU A 350 -12.86 5.96 9.17
C LEU A 350 -12.98 6.52 7.76
N ASN A 351 -12.72 5.71 6.74
CA ASN A 351 -12.85 6.12 5.34
C ASN A 351 -13.94 5.34 4.61
N LEU A 352 -15.00 6.07 4.24
CA LEU A 352 -16.17 5.57 3.53
C LEU A 352 -16.35 6.28 2.19
N SER A 353 -15.27 6.86 1.66
CA SER A 353 -15.31 7.58 0.39
C SER A 353 -15.87 6.68 -0.71
N LEU A 354 -16.81 7.25 -1.48
CA LEU A 354 -17.50 6.56 -2.55
C LEU A 354 -18.33 5.34 -2.15
N MET A 355 -18.64 5.14 -0.87
CA MET A 355 -19.66 4.18 -0.48
C MET A 355 -21.03 4.85 -0.47
N ALA A 356 -22.08 4.13 -0.87
CA ALA A 356 -23.46 4.57 -0.68
C ALA A 356 -23.88 4.48 0.80
N THR A 357 -23.39 5.40 1.62
CA THR A 357 -23.63 5.39 3.08
C THR A 357 -24.98 6.01 3.45
N ARG A 358 -25.48 5.69 4.65
CA ARG A 358 -26.69 6.28 5.25
C ARG A 358 -26.39 6.90 6.61
N ILE A 359 -25.22 7.53 6.74
CA ILE A 359 -24.82 8.17 7.99
C ILE A 359 -25.62 9.45 8.17
N GLY A 360 -26.58 9.42 9.09
CA GLY A 360 -27.31 10.59 9.53
C GLY A 360 -26.77 11.17 10.82
N GLN A 361 -27.52 12.14 11.37
CA GLN A 361 -27.17 12.77 12.63
C GLN A 361 -27.14 11.77 13.81
N LYS A 362 -28.03 10.78 13.84
CA LYS A 362 -28.10 9.77 14.91
C LYS A 362 -26.85 8.89 14.92
N GLU A 363 -26.42 8.44 13.74
CA GLU A 363 -25.18 7.70 13.57
C GLU A 363 -23.98 8.53 13.99
N ALA A 364 -23.92 9.81 13.60
CA ALA A 364 -22.83 10.71 13.97
C ALA A 364 -22.69 10.89 15.49
N GLN A 365 -23.83 11.09 16.20
CA GLN A 365 -23.88 11.14 17.65
C GLN A 365 -23.32 9.86 18.27
N TRP A 366 -23.85 8.72 17.83
CA TRP A 366 -23.41 7.42 18.31
C TRP A 366 -21.91 7.18 18.07
N MET A 367 -21.38 7.52 16.89
CA MET A 367 -19.96 7.37 16.57
C MET A 367 -19.08 8.20 17.50
N ALA A 368 -19.45 9.46 17.77
CA ALA A 368 -18.69 10.33 18.66
C ALA A 368 -18.69 9.86 20.12
N GLU A 369 -19.79 9.27 20.57
CA GLU A 369 -19.92 8.69 21.92
C GLU A 369 -19.15 7.37 22.05
N GLN A 370 -19.25 6.49 21.04
CA GLN A 370 -18.71 5.13 21.13
C GLN A 370 -17.24 5.03 20.71
N TRP A 371 -16.73 5.93 19.87
CA TRP A 371 -15.33 5.92 19.40
C TRP A 371 -14.59 7.15 19.92
N PRO A 372 -14.12 7.11 21.19
CA PRO A 372 -13.53 8.27 21.84
C PRO A 372 -12.25 8.75 21.14
N GLU A 373 -11.51 7.88 20.45
CA GLU A 373 -10.31 8.26 19.70
C GLU A 373 -10.57 8.73 18.27
N LEU A 374 -11.81 8.79 17.80
CA LEU A 374 -12.11 9.18 16.42
C LEU A 374 -11.64 10.60 16.13
N ARG A 375 -10.90 10.75 15.03
CA ARG A 375 -10.31 12.02 14.56
C ARG A 375 -10.74 12.39 13.16
N GLU A 376 -10.98 11.40 12.29
CA GLU A 376 -11.28 11.67 10.89
C GLU A 376 -12.37 10.75 10.34
N ILE A 377 -13.31 11.34 9.60
CA ILE A 377 -14.32 10.62 8.83
C ILE A 377 -14.32 11.14 7.39
N HIS A 378 -13.95 10.27 6.45
CA HIS A 378 -13.96 10.54 5.02
C HIS A 378 -15.20 9.94 4.37
N GLY A 379 -15.70 10.58 3.30
CA GLY A 379 -16.87 10.11 2.54
C GLY A 379 -18.23 10.65 3.00
N LEU A 380 -18.27 11.66 3.88
CA LEU A 380 -19.51 12.37 4.19
C LEU A 380 -19.83 13.39 3.09
N GLU A 381 -20.82 13.07 2.25
CA GLU A 381 -21.28 13.93 1.17
C GLU A 381 -21.98 15.20 1.67
N ASP A 382 -21.90 16.28 0.89
CA ASP A 382 -22.56 17.57 1.20
C ASP A 382 -24.06 17.60 0.83
N LYS A 383 -24.72 16.44 0.84
CA LYS A 383 -26.15 16.28 0.54
C LYS A 383 -26.84 15.32 1.53
N GLY A 384 -28.17 15.37 1.55
CA GLY A 384 -29.02 14.43 2.31
C GLY A 384 -28.69 14.37 3.81
N ASP A 385 -28.73 13.16 4.36
CA ASP A 385 -28.45 12.91 5.79
C ASP A 385 -26.95 13.03 6.13
N ALA A 386 -26.06 12.72 5.18
CA ALA A 386 -24.61 12.90 5.35
C ALA A 386 -24.23 14.37 5.61
N LYS A 387 -24.93 15.32 4.96
CA LYS A 387 -24.78 16.75 5.25
C LYS A 387 -25.14 17.08 6.70
N LYS A 388 -26.23 16.51 7.22
CA LYS A 388 -26.66 16.73 8.62
C LYS A 388 -25.64 16.14 9.59
N ALA A 389 -25.14 14.93 9.32
CA ALA A 389 -24.08 14.29 10.09
C ALA A 389 -22.81 15.17 10.13
N ARG A 390 -22.37 15.66 8.97
CA ARG A 390 -21.19 16.54 8.84
C ARG A 390 -21.36 17.84 9.63
N GLN A 391 -22.52 18.49 9.50
CA GLN A 391 -22.84 19.70 10.27
C GLN A 391 -22.84 19.42 11.77
N TRP A 392 -23.41 18.30 12.20
CA TRP A 392 -23.41 17.89 13.60
C TRP A 392 -22.00 17.71 14.15
N PHE A 393 -21.10 17.01 13.44
CA PHE A 393 -19.69 16.87 13.85
C PHE A 393 -19.00 18.22 13.98
N LYS A 394 -19.15 19.11 12.99
CA LYS A 394 -18.56 20.46 13.03
C LYS A 394 -19.00 21.26 14.26
N SER A 395 -20.27 21.16 14.64
CA SER A 395 -20.83 21.92 15.77
C SER A 395 -20.55 21.30 17.13
N ASN A 396 -20.55 19.97 17.25
CA ASN A 396 -20.54 19.28 18.55
C ASN A 396 -19.22 18.57 18.85
N CYS A 397 -18.42 18.26 17.82
CA CYS A 397 -17.18 17.51 17.93
C CYS A 397 -16.12 18.08 16.99
N PRO A 398 -15.67 19.35 17.17
CA PRO A 398 -14.73 20.01 16.26
C PRO A 398 -13.37 19.32 16.14
N ARG A 399 -13.04 18.42 17.09
CA ARG A 399 -11.85 17.55 17.03
C ARG A 399 -11.93 16.48 15.92
N ILE A 400 -13.13 16.17 15.42
CA ILE A 400 -13.36 15.20 14.35
C ILE A 400 -13.37 15.95 13.02
N SER A 401 -12.29 15.79 12.26
CA SER A 401 -12.20 16.30 10.90
C SER A 401 -13.13 15.53 9.97
N THR A 402 -13.87 16.27 9.17
CA THR A 402 -14.72 15.73 8.10
C THR A 402 -14.26 16.35 6.78
N PRO A 403 -13.07 15.95 6.28
CA PRO A 403 -12.55 16.47 5.04
C PRO A 403 -13.59 16.22 3.96
N SER A 404 -13.99 17.28 3.27
CA SER A 404 -14.78 17.09 2.05
C SER A 404 -13.90 16.35 1.05
N LEU A 405 -14.53 15.61 0.15
CA LEU A 405 -13.94 15.18 -1.11
C LEU A 405 -13.57 16.38 -2.02
N VAL A 406 -13.23 17.54 -1.45
CA VAL A 406 -12.64 18.67 -2.17
C VAL A 406 -11.50 18.06 -2.94
N ARG A 407 -11.62 18.13 -4.28
CA ARG A 407 -10.59 17.81 -5.26
C ARG A 407 -9.26 18.13 -4.61
N LEU A 408 -8.52 17.11 -4.18
CA LEU A 408 -7.12 17.29 -3.89
C LEU A 408 -6.54 17.66 -5.26
N GLU A 409 -6.53 18.96 -5.55
CA GLU A 409 -5.82 19.54 -6.67
C GLU A 409 -4.34 19.33 -6.36
N TRP A 410 -3.89 18.10 -6.59
CA TRP A 410 -2.49 17.81 -6.72
C TRP A 410 -2.06 18.59 -7.96
N SER A 411 -1.55 19.80 -7.77
CA SER A 411 -0.73 20.45 -8.75
C SER A 411 0.51 19.58 -8.92
N TYR A 412 0.42 18.58 -9.79
CA TYR A 412 1.55 17.81 -10.25
C TYR A 412 2.45 18.78 -11.03
N ARG A 413 3.29 19.53 -10.31
CA ARG A 413 4.34 20.34 -10.93
C ARG A 413 5.47 19.35 -11.25
N PRO A 414 5.75 19.04 -12.52
CA PRO A 414 6.90 18.22 -12.86
C PRO A 414 8.16 18.97 -12.38
N THR A 415 8.86 18.41 -11.41
CA THR A 415 10.10 18.99 -10.89
C THR A 415 11.19 18.87 -11.95
N VAL A 416 11.70 19.99 -12.44
CA VAL A 416 12.97 20.06 -13.18
C VAL A 416 14.07 19.63 -12.20
N ALA A 417 15.02 18.80 -12.65
CA ALA A 417 16.05 18.18 -11.81
C ALA A 417 16.69 19.17 -10.82
N SER A 418 16.40 19.00 -9.53
CA SER A 418 17.00 19.74 -8.42
C SER A 418 17.96 18.82 -7.67
N PHE A 419 19.20 19.26 -7.46
CA PHE A 419 20.05 18.70 -6.42
C PHE A 419 19.58 19.25 -5.07
N VAL A 420 19.05 18.38 -4.22
CA VAL A 420 18.76 18.71 -2.82
C VAL A 420 19.74 17.87 -2.00
N ALA A 421 20.78 18.52 -1.50
CA ALA A 421 21.75 17.92 -0.58
C ALA A 421 21.25 18.07 0.86
#